data_AF-A0A6G1SAY1-F1
#
_entry.id   AF-A0A6G1SAY1-F1
#
_cell.length_a   1.000
_cell.length_b   1.000
_cell.length_c   1.000
_cell.angle_alpha   90.00
_cell.angle_beta   90.00
_cell.angle_gamma   90.00
#
_symmetry.space_group_name_H-M   'P 1'
#
loop_
_entity.id
_entity.type
_entity.pdbx_description
1 polymer ?
#
loop_
_entity_poly.entity_id
_entity_poly.type
_entity_poly.pdbx_seq_one_letter_code
_entity_poly.pdbx_strand_id
1 'polypeptide(L)'
;LLGRYQLGTEMAFQLVRLSSSTLRRLSKNANQAPLRWRSTAANPLIRDVNVPPTCITSLNSGLRVATEDTGAPTATVGLWIDAGSRYESAETNGVAHFLEHMAFKGTSKRSQT
;
A
#
# COMPACT_ATOMS: atom_id res chain seq x y z
N LEU A 1 -26.26 9.44 44.73
CA LEU A 1 -25.36 9.39 45.89
C LEU A 1 -24.35 8.28 45.62
N LEU A 2 -23.08 8.66 45.35
CA LEU A 2 -21.84 7.84 45.42
C LEU A 2 -21.81 6.50 44.63
N GLY A 3 -20.91 6.22 43.71
CA GLY A 3 -19.71 6.90 43.29
C GLY A 3 -18.80 5.98 42.47
N ARG A 4 -17.75 6.61 41.94
CA ARG A 4 -16.39 6.10 41.70
C ARG A 4 -16.16 5.13 40.53
N TYR A 5 -15.57 5.75 39.51
CA TYR A 5 -14.59 5.22 38.56
C TYR A 5 -13.63 4.19 39.17
N GLN A 6 -13.40 3.08 38.45
CA GLN A 6 -12.15 2.33 38.54
C GLN A 6 -11.78 1.74 37.18
N LEU A 7 -10.90 2.47 36.47
CA LEU A 7 -10.11 1.94 35.36
C LEU A 7 -9.23 0.80 35.89
N GLY A 8 -9.40 -0.39 35.36
CA GLY A 8 -8.49 -1.51 35.57
C GLY A 8 -7.65 -1.75 34.31
N THR A 9 -6.53 -1.06 34.18
CA THR A 9 -5.44 -1.42 33.25
C THR A 9 -4.15 -1.50 34.05
N GLU A 10 -3.95 -2.63 34.72
CA GLU A 10 -2.69 -2.99 35.37
C GLU A 10 -1.77 -3.62 34.31
N MET A 11 -0.92 -2.82 33.67
CA MET A 11 0.23 -3.31 32.91
C MET A 11 1.47 -3.16 33.79
N ALA A 12 1.77 -4.21 34.55
CA ALA A 12 2.95 -4.27 35.40
C ALA A 12 4.23 -4.41 34.54
N PHE A 13 4.94 -3.31 34.32
CA PHE A 13 6.32 -3.35 33.83
C PHE A 13 7.27 -3.42 35.02
N GLN A 14 7.86 -4.59 35.24
CA GLN A 14 8.83 -4.81 36.30
C GLN A 14 10.22 -4.32 35.85
N LEU A 15 10.51 -3.05 36.15
CA LEU A 15 11.81 -2.42 35.92
C LEU A 15 12.80 -2.87 37.01
N VAL A 16 13.69 -3.80 36.68
CA VAL A 16 14.79 -4.18 37.57
C VAL A 16 15.79 -3.01 37.64
N ARG A 17 15.77 -2.24 38.74
CA ARG A 17 16.82 -1.25 39.04
C ARG A 17 18.11 -1.98 39.40
N LEU A 18 19.02 -2.12 38.44
CA LEU A 18 20.39 -2.55 38.70
C LEU A 18 21.16 -1.41 39.39
N SER A 19 21.69 -1.70 40.58
CA SER A 19 22.58 -0.80 41.32
C SER A 19 23.83 -0.46 40.50
N SER A 20 24.21 0.82 40.50
CA SER A 20 25.32 1.40 39.71
C SER A 20 26.71 0.94 40.15
N SER A 21 26.84 0.14 41.21
CA SER A 21 28.10 -0.46 41.65
C SER A 21 28.41 -1.79 40.96
N THR A 22 27.41 -2.52 40.45
CA THR A 22 27.62 -3.83 39.80
C THR A 22 27.86 -3.71 38.29
N LEU A 23 27.40 -2.62 37.65
CA LEU A 23 27.60 -2.36 36.21
C LEU A 23 29.03 -1.96 35.82
N ARG A 24 29.90 -1.65 36.79
CA ARG A 24 31.28 -1.21 36.52
C ARG A 24 32.27 -2.35 36.28
N ARG A 25 31.87 -3.62 36.47
CA ARG A 25 32.76 -4.78 36.34
C ARG A 25 32.61 -5.57 35.02
N LEU A 26 31.81 -5.08 34.08
CA LEU A 26 31.63 -5.67 32.74
C LEU A 26 32.15 -4.76 31.61
N SER A 27 33.12 -3.88 31.91
CA SER A 27 33.65 -2.90 30.95
C SER A 27 35.16 -3.04 30.73
N LYS A 28 35.66 -4.27 30.51
CA LYS A 28 37.07 -4.48 30.13
C LYS A 28 37.33 -5.50 29.01
N ASN A 29 36.33 -5.91 28.22
CA ASN A 29 36.58 -6.67 26.99
C ASN A 29 35.44 -6.51 25.96
N ALA A 30 35.18 -5.27 25.54
CA ALA A 30 34.18 -4.94 24.53
C ALA A 30 34.66 -5.13 23.07
N ASN A 31 35.78 -5.83 22.85
CA ASN A 31 36.31 -6.07 21.49
C ASN A 31 35.95 -7.45 20.91
N GLN A 32 35.03 -8.19 21.55
CA GLN A 32 34.47 -9.42 20.99
C GLN A 32 32.95 -9.47 21.20
N ALA A 33 32.25 -8.46 20.68
CA ALA A 33 30.84 -8.65 20.38
C ALA A 33 30.76 -9.64 19.21
N PRO A 34 30.07 -10.78 19.33
CA PRO A 34 29.96 -11.74 18.24
C PRO A 34 29.32 -11.06 17.03
N LEU A 35 29.91 -11.27 15.85
CA LEU A 35 29.49 -10.76 14.53
C LEU A 35 28.02 -11.08 14.16
N ARG A 36 27.31 -11.84 14.99
CA ARG A 36 25.92 -12.27 14.84
C ARG A 36 24.87 -11.16 15.04
N TRP A 37 25.28 -9.98 15.52
CA TRP A 37 24.40 -8.81 15.73
C TRP A 37 24.57 -7.70 14.69
N ARG A 38 25.27 -7.96 13.59
CA ARG A 38 25.11 -7.11 12.41
C ARG A 38 23.82 -7.56 11.74
N SER A 39 22.72 -6.87 12.04
CA SER A 39 21.56 -6.85 11.15
C SER A 39 22.10 -6.63 9.76
N THR A 40 21.87 -7.55 8.82
CA THR A 40 22.15 -7.30 7.42
C THR A 40 21.33 -6.06 7.07
N ALA A 41 21.96 -4.89 7.00
CA ALA A 41 21.29 -3.70 6.52
C ALA A 41 20.81 -4.07 5.12
N ALA A 42 19.51 -4.26 4.96
CA ALA A 42 18.91 -4.50 3.66
C ALA A 42 19.33 -3.29 2.83
N ASN A 43 20.21 -3.51 1.85
CA ASN A 43 20.55 -2.48 0.89
C ASN A 43 19.21 -2.10 0.24
N PRO A 44 18.69 -0.87 0.43
CA PRO A 44 17.52 -0.45 -0.30
C PRO A 44 18.02 -0.17 -1.71
N LEU A 45 18.27 -1.24 -2.47
CA LEU A 45 18.34 -1.15 -3.91
C LEU A 45 17.01 -0.52 -4.29
N ILE A 46 17.08 0.75 -4.65
CA ILE A 46 15.97 1.58 -5.07
C ILE A 46 15.20 0.72 -6.07
N ARG A 47 14.03 0.23 -5.65
CA ARG A 47 13.08 -0.32 -6.61
C ARG A 47 12.57 0.90 -7.34
N ASP A 48 13.12 1.16 -8.51
CA ASP A 48 12.59 2.18 -9.39
C ASP A 48 11.15 1.78 -9.73
N VAL A 49 10.20 2.40 -9.03
CA VAL A 49 8.76 2.13 -9.20
C VAL A 49 8.25 2.63 -10.56
N ASN A 50 9.09 3.40 -11.30
CA ASN A 50 8.69 4.15 -12.48
C ASN A 50 9.75 4.09 -13.59
N VAL A 51 10.16 2.88 -13.99
CA VAL A 51 11.01 2.65 -15.17
C VAL A 51 10.30 1.62 -16.06
N PRO A 52 9.92 1.97 -17.32
CA PRO A 52 10.06 3.27 -17.98
C PRO A 52 9.17 4.36 -17.35
N PRO A 53 9.47 5.65 -17.54
CA PRO A 53 8.70 6.73 -16.94
C PRO A 53 7.27 6.79 -17.52
N THR A 54 6.27 6.82 -16.64
CA THR A 54 4.89 7.11 -17.06
C THR A 54 4.75 8.58 -17.49
N CYS A 55 4.43 8.81 -18.76
CA CYS A 55 4.05 10.14 -19.26
C CYS A 55 2.54 10.34 -19.10
N ILE A 56 2.12 11.42 -18.45
CA ILE A 56 0.70 11.75 -18.24
C ILE A 56 0.34 13.03 -18.99
N THR A 57 -0.60 12.94 -19.91
CA THR A 57 -1.17 14.09 -20.63
C THR A 57 -2.62 14.28 -20.25
N SER A 58 -3.02 15.52 -19.94
CA SER A 58 -4.43 15.87 -19.71
C SER A 58 -4.99 16.60 -20.93
N LEU A 59 -6.10 16.10 -21.47
CA LEU A 59 -6.78 16.70 -22.60
C LEU A 59 -7.71 17.83 -22.14
N ASN A 60 -8.09 18.72 -23.06
CA ASN A 60 -9.04 19.81 -22.77
C ASN A 60 -10.42 19.31 -22.33
N SER A 61 -10.76 18.05 -22.62
CA SER A 61 -11.98 17.38 -22.16
C SER A 61 -11.93 16.96 -20.68
N GLY A 62 -10.77 17.05 -20.03
CA GLY A 62 -10.52 16.52 -18.68
C GLY A 62 -10.08 15.04 -18.66
N LEU A 63 -10.04 14.35 -19.81
CA LEU A 63 -9.53 12.98 -19.89
C LEU A 63 -8.01 12.97 -19.70
N ARG A 64 -7.53 12.02 -18.88
CA ARG A 64 -6.11 11.78 -18.66
C ARG A 64 -5.64 10.58 -19.47
N VAL A 65 -4.53 10.74 -20.16
CA VAL A 65 -3.86 9.68 -20.92
C VAL A 65 -2.50 9.43 -20.27
N ALA A 66 -2.31 8.22 -19.75
CA ALA A 66 -1.04 7.77 -19.20
C ALA A 66 -0.40 6.76 -20.16
N THR A 67 0.86 6.95 -20.51
CA THR A 67 1.59 6.09 -21.46
C THR A 67 2.97 5.73 -20.93
N GLU A 68 3.39 4.49 -21.16
CA GLU A 68 4.73 3.98 -20.87
C GLU A 68 5.28 3.29 -22.12
N ASP A 69 6.45 3.72 -22.57
CA ASP A 69 7.16 3.07 -23.68
C ASP A 69 8.21 2.12 -23.14
N THR A 70 7.97 0.82 -23.33
CA THR A 70 8.87 -0.27 -22.93
C THR A 70 9.72 -0.79 -24.08
N GLY A 71 9.50 -0.32 -25.32
CA GLY A 71 10.12 -0.88 -26.54
C GLY A 71 9.64 -2.28 -26.93
N ALA A 72 8.60 -2.81 -26.27
CA ALA A 72 8.05 -4.14 -26.56
C ALA A 72 7.25 -4.15 -27.89
N PRO A 73 7.23 -5.29 -28.62
CA PRO A 73 6.44 -5.43 -29.84
C PRO A 73 4.93 -5.59 -29.58
N THR A 74 4.51 -5.69 -28.32
CA THR A 74 3.12 -5.80 -27.89
C THR A 74 2.75 -4.63 -26.99
N ALA A 75 1.48 -4.25 -27.01
CA ALA A 75 0.94 -3.17 -26.19
C ALA A 75 -0.37 -3.61 -25.52
N THR A 76 -0.62 -3.06 -24.33
CA THR A 76 -1.91 -3.17 -23.65
C THR A 76 -2.50 -1.77 -23.57
N VAL A 77 -3.77 -1.65 -23.95
CA VAL A 77 -4.53 -0.40 -23.82
C VAL A 77 -5.73 -0.68 -22.93
N GLY A 78 -5.92 0.17 -21.91
CA GLY A 78 -7.04 0.08 -20.99
C GLY A 78 -7.72 1.43 -20.83
N LEU A 79 -9.00 1.39 -20.43
CA LEU A 79 -9.76 2.55 -20.03
C LEU A 79 -10.19 2.35 -18.57
N TRP A 80 -9.76 3.27 -17.70
CA TRP A 80 -10.16 3.29 -16.30
C TRP A 80 -11.16 4.42 -16.07
N ILE A 81 -12.29 4.07 -15.46
CA ILE A 81 -13.36 4.98 -15.11
C ILE A 81 -13.51 4.91 -13.58
N ASP A 82 -13.53 6.07 -12.92
CA ASP A 82 -13.86 6.17 -11.50
C ASP A 82 -15.37 6.00 -11.31
N ALA A 83 -15.83 4.75 -11.43
CA ALA A 83 -17.21 4.33 -11.29
C ALA A 83 -17.26 2.90 -10.72
N GLY A 84 -18.42 2.48 -10.21
CA GLY A 84 -18.62 1.16 -9.65
C GLY A 84 -19.78 1.13 -8.65
N SER A 85 -20.02 -0.03 -8.04
CA SER A 85 -21.15 -0.27 -7.13
C SER A 85 -21.21 0.69 -5.93
N ARG A 86 -20.07 1.26 -5.52
CA ARG A 86 -20.00 2.32 -4.50
C ARG A 86 -20.88 3.54 -4.83
N TYR A 87 -21.07 3.83 -6.11
CA TYR A 87 -21.82 4.98 -6.59
C TYR A 87 -23.27 4.64 -6.96
N GLU A 88 -23.74 3.42 -6.67
CA GLU A 88 -25.12 3.00 -6.93
C GLU A 88 -26.08 3.43 -5.82
N SER A 89 -27.35 3.59 -6.20
CA SER A 89 -28.48 3.72 -5.28
C SER A 89 -29.14 2.36 -5.03
N ALA A 90 -30.09 2.30 -4.09
CA ALA A 90 -30.88 1.09 -3.86
C ALA A 90 -31.66 0.64 -5.11
N GLU A 91 -32.09 1.57 -5.95
CA GLU A 91 -32.86 1.29 -7.16
C GLU A 91 -31.99 0.80 -8.32
N THR A 92 -30.71 1.18 -8.34
CA THR A 92 -29.76 0.88 -9.42
C THR A 92 -28.70 -0.15 -9.00
N ASN A 93 -28.98 -0.92 -7.94
CA ASN A 93 -28.05 -1.88 -7.40
C ASN A 93 -27.77 -2.99 -8.43
N GLY A 94 -26.49 -3.22 -8.74
CA GLY A 94 -26.04 -4.24 -9.69
C GLY A 94 -25.84 -3.75 -11.12
N VAL A 95 -26.05 -2.45 -11.40
CA VAL A 95 -25.81 -1.85 -12.72
C VAL A 95 -24.34 -1.93 -13.13
N ALA A 96 -23.39 -1.76 -12.21
CA ALA A 96 -21.96 -1.85 -12.47
C ALA A 96 -21.56 -3.28 -12.91
N HIS A 97 -22.05 -4.29 -12.20
CA HIS A 97 -21.86 -5.71 -12.56
C HIS A 97 -22.57 -6.04 -13.87
N PHE A 98 -23.76 -5.50 -14.11
CA PHE A 98 -24.44 -5.67 -15.39
C PHE A 98 -23.67 -5.02 -16.55
N LEU A 99 -23.14 -3.81 -16.36
CA LEU A 99 -22.37 -3.07 -17.36
C LEU A 99 -21.11 -3.84 -17.78
N GLU A 100 -20.43 -4.50 -16.85
CA GLU A 100 -19.23 -5.31 -17.15
C GLU A 100 -19.56 -6.44 -18.15
N HIS A 101 -20.75 -7.05 -18.04
CA HIS A 101 -21.24 -8.11 -18.92
C HIS A 101 -21.69 -7.56 -20.28
N MET A 102 -22.04 -6.28 -20.34
CA MET A 102 -22.53 -5.60 -21.54
C MET A 102 -21.43 -4.88 -22.31
N ALA A 103 -20.27 -4.63 -21.70
CA ALA A 103 -19.19 -3.82 -22.26
C ALA A 103 -18.72 -4.27 -23.65
N PHE A 104 -18.89 -5.54 -24.00
CA PHE A 104 -18.46 -6.12 -25.27
C PHE A 104 -19.59 -6.71 -26.13
N LYS A 105 -20.87 -6.46 -25.79
CA LYS A 105 -22.02 -7.02 -26.55
C LYS A 105 -22.42 -6.23 -27.81
N GLY A 106 -21.52 -5.41 -28.32
CA GLY A 106 -21.72 -4.61 -29.53
C GLY A 106 -21.82 -3.11 -29.24
N THR A 107 -21.86 -2.34 -30.32
CA THR A 107 -21.96 -0.87 -30.32
C THR A 107 -22.95 -0.46 -31.40
N SER A 108 -23.37 0.81 -31.43
CA SER A 108 -24.25 1.32 -32.50
C SER A 108 -23.67 1.16 -33.91
N LYS A 109 -22.34 0.99 -34.04
CA LYS A 109 -21.64 0.85 -35.32
C LYS A 109 -21.21 -0.59 -35.63
N ARG A 110 -21.21 -1.50 -34.65
CA ARG A 110 -20.73 -2.89 -34.82
C ARG A 110 -21.55 -3.86 -33.98
N SER A 111 -22.14 -4.87 -34.61
CA SER A 111 -22.85 -5.96 -33.93
C SER A 111 -21.87 -6.98 -33.34
N GLN A 112 -22.31 -7.69 -32.29
CA GLN A 112 -21.66 -8.90 -31.80
C GLN A 112 -21.97 -10.03 -32.77
N THR A 113 -20.94 -10.68 -33.32
CA THR A 113 -21.06 -11.81 -34.27
C THR A 113 -21.61 -13.05 -33.58
#